data_AF-A0A101WU41-F1
#
_entry.id   AF-A0A101WU41-F1
#
_cell.length_a   1.000
_cell.length_b   1.000
_cell.length_c   1.000
_cell.angle_alpha   90.00
_cell.angle_beta   90.00
_cell.angle_gamma   90.00
#
_symmetry.space_group_name_H-M   'P 1'
#
loop_
_entity.id
_entity.type
_entity.pdbx_description
1 polymer ?
#
loop_
_entity_poly.entity_id
_entity_poly.type
_entity_poly.pdbx_seq_one_letter_code
_entity_poly.pdbx_strand_id
1 'polypeptide(L)'
;MKIAISVSGGYVSGPGEGDEVWIVDVHGSSYDIVERFENPAKYATRARGIYMLRSAMERGANAVILSEIGPPGFRWAVQEGISVFIFNGKVEDAIKAFINGELSEAVGPTHDEHHGHHMHWHWHRHEEGLGNYDFLKPFVFQGMVIADLGCGSGYYCKFFREYASKLYCVDIDSEALDIVRRELGGYGNVIVLNEDITRTTIPNSSVDLAFISNVFHDIDDKELVVKEVGRILKPGGKLLIIEFKKDVLFGPPFKLSPEEVEEYFTREGFVKEQFLEVSPYHYMLVFKKAP
;
A
#
# COMPACT_ATOMS: atom_id res chain seq x y z
N MET A 1 -10.45 -30.70 3.32
CA MET A 1 -10.56 -29.24 3.53
C MET A 1 -9.16 -28.68 3.55
N LYS A 2 -8.93 -27.53 2.93
CA LYS A 2 -7.58 -26.93 2.90
C LYS A 2 -7.52 -25.79 3.90
N ILE A 3 -6.59 -25.88 4.83
CA ILE A 3 -6.35 -24.85 5.84
C ILE A 3 -4.96 -24.28 5.67
N ALA A 4 -4.78 -23.03 6.07
CA ALA A 4 -3.46 -22.42 6.18
C ALA A 4 -3.12 -22.08 7.62
N ILE A 5 -1.84 -22.16 7.97
CA ILE A 5 -1.37 -21.89 9.33
C ILE A 5 -0.20 -20.93 9.24
N SER A 6 -0.24 -19.83 10.00
CA SER A 6 0.93 -18.96 10.16
C SER A 6 1.88 -19.59 11.18
N VAL A 7 3.17 -19.74 10.83
CA VAL A 7 4.13 -20.52 11.62
C VAL A 7 5.40 -19.72 11.87
N SER A 8 5.89 -19.73 13.11
CA SER A 8 7.26 -19.32 13.46
C SER A 8 7.86 -20.34 14.43
N GLY A 9 9.05 -20.85 14.13
CA GLY A 9 9.75 -21.82 14.98
C GLY A 9 8.97 -23.11 15.30
N GLY A 10 8.02 -23.52 14.45
CA GLY A 10 7.13 -24.69 14.68
C GLY A 10 5.91 -24.41 15.56
N TYR A 11 5.66 -23.15 15.92
CA TYR A 11 4.49 -22.70 16.67
C TYR A 11 3.56 -21.89 15.78
N VAL A 12 2.27 -21.93 16.10
CA VAL A 12 1.27 -21.06 15.47
C VAL A 12 1.59 -19.60 15.82
N SER A 13 1.58 -18.72 14.82
CA SER A 13 1.93 -17.31 14.95
C SER A 13 0.82 -16.40 14.43
N GLY A 14 1.00 -15.09 14.62
CA GLY A 14 0.13 -14.07 14.08
C GLY A 14 0.28 -13.99 12.55
N PRO A 15 -0.72 -13.50 11.83
CA PRO A 15 -0.68 -13.49 10.38
C PRO A 15 0.40 -12.52 9.86
N GLY A 16 0.79 -11.51 10.64
CA GLY A 16 1.84 -10.55 10.30
C GLY A 16 3.25 -10.93 10.78
N GLU A 17 3.35 -11.90 11.68
CA GLU A 17 4.53 -12.19 12.51
C GLU A 17 5.16 -13.55 12.18
N GLY A 18 4.42 -14.44 11.52
CA GLY A 18 4.92 -15.76 11.12
C GLY A 18 6.05 -15.69 10.11
N ASP A 19 7.01 -16.61 10.23
CA ASP A 19 8.11 -16.78 9.28
C ASP A 19 7.67 -17.52 8.02
N GLU A 20 6.74 -18.44 8.17
CA GLU A 20 6.26 -19.34 7.12
C GLU A 20 4.74 -19.46 7.17
N VAL A 21 4.16 -19.86 6.05
CA VAL A 21 2.77 -20.29 5.96
C VAL A 21 2.75 -21.74 5.49
N TRP A 22 2.01 -22.57 6.23
CA TRP A 22 1.84 -23.97 5.90
C TRP A 22 0.45 -24.18 5.34
N ILE A 23 0.36 -24.76 4.15
CA ILE A 23 -0.90 -25.24 3.59
C ILE A 23 -1.05 -26.71 3.93
N VAL A 24 -2.20 -27.03 4.52
CA VAL A 24 -2.51 -28.36 5.01
C VAL A 24 -3.83 -28.83 4.41
N ASP A 25 -3.80 -29.98 3.74
CA ASP A 25 -5.01 -30.66 3.31
C ASP A 25 -5.45 -31.65 4.40
N VAL A 26 -6.65 -31.43 4.91
CA VAL A 26 -7.27 -32.25 5.96
C VAL A 26 -8.30 -33.20 5.35
N HIS A 27 -8.16 -34.49 5.66
CA HIS A 27 -8.97 -35.59 5.14
C HIS A 27 -9.48 -36.48 6.27
N GLY A 28 -10.68 -36.21 6.78
CA GLY A 28 -11.22 -36.95 7.92
C GLY A 28 -10.33 -36.78 9.15
N SER A 29 -9.72 -37.87 9.63
CA SER A 29 -8.83 -37.88 10.80
C SER A 29 -7.34 -37.74 10.48
N SER A 30 -6.97 -37.53 9.21
CA SER A 30 -5.57 -37.39 8.78
C SER A 30 -5.35 -36.07 8.04
N TYR A 31 -4.08 -35.69 7.88
CA TYR A 31 -3.70 -34.49 7.13
C TYR A 31 -2.39 -34.69 6.37
N ASP A 32 -2.22 -33.92 5.31
CA ASP A 32 -0.99 -33.81 4.54
C ASP A 32 -0.56 -32.33 4.49
N ILE A 33 0.72 -32.06 4.74
CA ILE A 33 1.28 -30.71 4.52
C ILE A 33 1.65 -30.62 3.05
N VAL A 34 0.84 -29.89 2.26
CA VAL A 34 0.97 -29.85 0.80
C VAL A 34 1.95 -28.78 0.34
N GLU A 35 2.12 -27.72 1.12
CA GLU A 35 3.07 -26.65 0.81
C GLU A 35 3.54 -25.98 2.10
N ARG A 36 4.82 -25.60 2.13
CA ARG A 36 5.36 -24.63 3.08
C ARG A 36 6.06 -23.56 2.27
N PHE A 37 5.75 -22.31 2.56
CA PHE A 37 6.37 -21.19 1.88
C PHE A 37 6.62 -20.07 2.87
N GLU A 38 7.57 -19.21 2.55
CA GLU A 38 7.87 -18.06 3.38
C GLU A 38 6.67 -17.12 3.44
N ASN A 39 6.37 -16.60 4.63
CA ASN A 39 5.21 -15.75 4.82
C ASN A 39 5.41 -14.41 4.08
N PRO A 40 4.54 -14.07 3.09
CA PRO A 40 4.64 -12.81 2.36
C PRO A 40 4.50 -11.58 3.27
N ALA A 41 3.87 -11.74 4.44
CA ALA A 41 3.78 -10.73 5.48
C ALA A 41 5.14 -10.17 5.93
N LYS A 42 6.23 -10.95 5.83
CA LYS A 42 7.59 -10.51 6.18
C LYS A 42 8.09 -9.40 5.27
N TYR A 43 7.58 -9.35 4.05
CA TYR A 43 7.91 -8.35 3.04
C TYR A 43 6.88 -7.23 2.97
N ALA A 44 5.74 -7.40 3.66
CA ALA A 44 4.71 -6.39 3.75
C ALA A 44 5.08 -5.34 4.82
N THR A 45 4.98 -4.07 4.46
CA THR A 45 5.24 -2.94 5.37
C THR A 45 3.98 -2.41 6.06
N ARG A 46 2.81 -2.75 5.51
CA ARG A 46 1.48 -2.44 6.06
C ARG A 46 0.53 -3.60 5.82
N ALA A 47 -0.55 -3.66 6.62
CA ALA A 47 -1.59 -4.68 6.50
C ALA A 47 -1.05 -6.12 6.39
N ARG A 48 0.07 -6.42 7.06
CA ARG A 48 0.85 -7.65 6.93
C ARG A 48 0.00 -8.91 7.01
N GLY A 49 -0.95 -8.93 7.95
CA GLY A 49 -1.86 -10.04 8.12
C GLY A 49 -2.71 -10.32 6.86
N ILE A 50 -3.15 -9.30 6.13
CA ILE A 50 -3.95 -9.48 4.91
C ILE A 50 -3.13 -10.17 3.81
N TYR A 51 -1.82 -9.90 3.70
CA TYR A 51 -0.96 -10.59 2.72
C TYR A 51 -0.85 -12.08 3.00
N MET A 52 -0.67 -12.46 4.26
CA MET A 52 -0.68 -13.85 4.67
C MET A 52 -2.02 -14.51 4.32
N LEU A 53 -3.14 -13.88 4.72
CA LEU A 53 -4.49 -14.39 4.47
C LEU A 53 -4.78 -14.55 2.96
N ARG A 54 -4.41 -13.56 2.15
CA ARG A 54 -4.54 -13.61 0.69
C ARG A 54 -3.69 -14.73 0.09
N SER A 55 -2.45 -14.89 0.53
CA SER A 55 -1.56 -15.95 0.04
C SER A 55 -2.09 -17.36 0.34
N ALA A 56 -2.81 -17.51 1.47
CA ALA A 56 -3.51 -18.72 1.83
C ALA A 56 -4.72 -18.97 0.92
N MET A 57 -5.54 -17.93 0.69
CA MET A 57 -6.72 -18.00 -0.19
C MET A 57 -6.35 -18.36 -1.64
N GLU A 58 -5.30 -17.75 -2.18
CA GLU A 58 -4.80 -18.04 -3.54
C GLU A 58 -4.33 -19.49 -3.70
N ARG A 59 -3.96 -20.15 -2.59
CA ARG A 59 -3.62 -21.57 -2.52
C ARG A 59 -4.82 -22.48 -2.28
N GLY A 60 -6.02 -21.89 -2.21
CA GLY A 60 -7.30 -22.57 -2.03
C GLY A 60 -7.64 -22.88 -0.58
N ALA A 61 -6.94 -22.28 0.40
CA ALA A 61 -7.30 -22.44 1.79
C ALA A 61 -8.60 -21.66 2.08
N ASN A 62 -9.55 -22.32 2.76
CA ASN A 62 -10.83 -21.72 3.16
C ASN A 62 -10.94 -21.51 4.67
N ALA A 63 -9.92 -21.90 5.42
CA ALA A 63 -9.76 -21.53 6.83
C ALA A 63 -8.30 -21.28 7.17
N VAL A 64 -8.08 -20.49 8.22
CA VAL A 64 -6.75 -20.20 8.76
C VAL A 64 -6.69 -20.50 10.25
N ILE A 65 -5.54 -20.98 10.72
CA ILE A 65 -5.22 -21.08 12.15
C ILE A 65 -4.11 -20.09 12.49
N LEU A 66 -4.40 -19.17 13.42
CA LEU A 66 -3.54 -18.06 13.81
C LEU A 66 -3.44 -17.97 15.34
N SER A 67 -2.40 -17.34 15.88
CA SER A 67 -2.30 -17.09 17.33
C SER A 67 -3.15 -15.90 17.78
N GLU A 68 -3.37 -14.95 16.87
CA GLU A 68 -4.11 -13.72 17.05
C GLU A 68 -4.59 -13.22 15.67
N ILE A 69 -5.58 -12.32 15.66
CA ILE A 69 -5.94 -11.55 14.47
C ILE A 69 -6.46 -10.15 14.84
N GLY A 70 -5.87 -9.12 14.23
CA GLY A 70 -6.35 -7.74 14.36
C GLY A 70 -7.58 -7.40 13.50
N PRO A 71 -8.23 -6.23 13.75
CA PRO A 71 -9.49 -5.87 13.10
C PRO A 71 -9.47 -5.82 11.56
N PRO A 72 -8.43 -5.27 10.88
CA PRO A 72 -8.37 -5.27 9.42
C PRO A 72 -8.32 -6.68 8.82
N GLY A 73 -7.49 -7.56 9.39
CA GLY A 73 -7.36 -8.94 8.93
C GLY A 73 -8.65 -9.73 9.13
N PHE A 74 -9.30 -9.57 10.29
CA PHE A 74 -10.56 -10.25 10.58
C PHE A 74 -11.68 -9.82 9.63
N ARG A 75 -11.86 -8.51 9.40
CA ARG A 75 -12.86 -8.01 8.45
C ARG A 75 -12.63 -8.55 7.04
N TRP A 76 -11.38 -8.56 6.59
CA TRP A 76 -11.02 -9.09 5.28
C TRP A 76 -11.31 -10.60 5.18
N ALA A 77 -10.92 -11.39 6.18
CA ALA A 77 -11.18 -12.84 6.20
C ALA A 77 -12.68 -13.14 6.09
N VAL A 78 -13.53 -12.44 6.86
CA VAL A 78 -14.99 -12.59 6.80
C VAL A 78 -15.53 -12.21 5.42
N GLN A 79 -15.05 -11.11 4.84
CA GLN A 79 -15.47 -10.65 3.51
C GLN A 79 -15.17 -11.68 2.41
N GLU A 80 -14.01 -12.34 2.49
CA GLU A 80 -13.57 -13.36 1.53
C GLU A 80 -14.07 -14.78 1.87
N GLY A 81 -14.85 -14.94 2.95
CA GLY A 81 -15.40 -16.22 3.36
C GLY A 81 -14.37 -17.21 3.94
N ILE A 82 -13.29 -16.69 4.53
CA ILE A 82 -12.27 -17.48 5.22
C ILE A 82 -12.60 -17.57 6.71
N SER A 83 -12.78 -18.79 7.21
CA SER A 83 -12.96 -19.04 8.63
C SER A 83 -11.64 -18.87 9.39
N VAL A 84 -11.67 -18.17 10.52
CA VAL A 84 -10.47 -17.90 11.34
C VAL A 84 -10.54 -18.69 12.65
N PHE A 85 -9.51 -19.46 12.96
CA PHE A 85 -9.39 -20.21 14.20
C PHE A 85 -8.19 -19.70 15.00
N ILE A 86 -8.37 -19.52 16.30
CA ILE A 86 -7.32 -19.02 17.19
C ILE A 86 -6.72 -20.16 18.00
N PHE A 87 -5.40 -20.33 17.92
CA PHE A 87 -4.68 -21.34 18.68
C PHE A 87 -3.28 -20.86 19.07
N ASN A 88 -2.91 -21.04 20.33
CA ASN A 88 -1.59 -20.74 20.84
C ASN A 88 -0.89 -22.03 21.23
N GLY A 89 0.15 -22.41 20.47
CA GLY A 89 0.88 -23.66 20.71
C GLY A 89 1.58 -24.18 19.46
N LYS A 90 1.97 -25.47 19.51
CA LYS A 90 2.64 -26.12 18.38
C LYS A 90 1.68 -26.34 17.21
N VAL A 91 2.19 -26.25 15.99
CA VAL A 91 1.38 -26.44 14.77
C VAL A 91 0.73 -27.81 14.71
N GLU A 92 1.43 -28.86 15.13
CA GLU A 92 0.93 -30.24 15.13
C GLU A 92 -0.28 -30.40 16.08
N ASP A 93 -0.26 -29.73 17.22
CA ASP A 93 -1.35 -29.75 18.19
C ASP A 93 -2.54 -28.93 17.67
N ALA A 94 -2.27 -27.81 16.99
CA ALA A 94 -3.30 -27.01 16.34
C ALA A 94 -4.06 -27.79 15.25
N ILE A 95 -3.33 -28.54 14.42
CA ILE A 95 -3.94 -29.37 13.36
C ILE A 95 -4.80 -30.47 13.98
N LYS A 96 -4.31 -31.15 15.03
CA LYS A 96 -5.09 -32.18 15.73
C LYS A 96 -6.36 -31.61 16.36
N ALA A 97 -6.24 -30.48 17.06
CA ALA A 97 -7.38 -29.80 17.67
C ALA A 97 -8.41 -29.37 16.60
N PHE A 98 -7.95 -28.90 15.45
CA PHE A 98 -8.81 -28.56 14.32
C PHE A 98 -9.56 -29.80 13.78
N ILE A 99 -8.84 -30.90 13.52
CA ILE A 99 -9.42 -32.17 13.05
C ILE A 99 -10.46 -32.72 14.03
N ASN A 100 -10.19 -32.63 15.32
CA ASN A 100 -11.09 -33.11 16.37
C ASN A 100 -12.29 -32.19 16.61
N GLY A 101 -12.36 -31.02 15.96
CA GLY A 101 -13.41 -30.02 16.19
C GLY A 101 -13.31 -29.33 17.55
N GLU A 102 -12.11 -29.28 18.13
CA GLU A 102 -11.84 -28.66 19.44
C GLU A 102 -11.57 -27.15 19.32
N LEU A 103 -11.27 -26.64 18.12
CA LEU A 103 -11.08 -25.22 17.87
C LEU A 103 -12.42 -24.53 17.58
N SER A 104 -12.66 -23.42 18.27
CA SER A 104 -13.78 -22.53 17.98
C SER A 104 -13.39 -21.48 16.95
N GLU A 105 -14.27 -21.22 16.00
CA GLU A 105 -14.10 -20.12 15.04
C GLU A 105 -14.18 -18.77 15.76
N ALA A 106 -13.32 -17.84 15.37
CA ALA A 106 -13.28 -16.50 15.90
C ALA A 106 -14.54 -15.72 15.47
N VAL A 107 -15.23 -15.11 16.43
CA VAL A 107 -16.42 -14.28 16.20
C VAL A 107 -16.09 -12.79 16.07
N GLY A 108 -14.82 -12.42 16.22
CA GLY A 108 -14.31 -11.06 16.19
C GLY A 108 -12.78 -11.03 16.23
N PRO A 109 -12.16 -9.85 16.09
CA PRO A 109 -10.73 -9.69 16.29
C PRO A 109 -10.32 -10.04 17.73
N THR A 110 -9.08 -10.48 17.92
CA THR A 110 -8.57 -10.88 19.24
C THR A 110 -8.01 -9.72 20.07
N HIS A 111 -7.83 -8.55 19.44
CA HIS A 111 -7.40 -7.32 20.09
C HIS A 111 -7.98 -6.09 19.37
N ASP A 112 -8.24 -5.02 20.12
CA ASP A 112 -9.01 -3.86 19.64
C ASP A 112 -8.17 -2.72 19.03
N GLU A 113 -6.84 -2.68 19.24
CA GLU A 113 -6.01 -1.57 18.76
C GLU A 113 -4.64 -1.95 18.18
N HIS A 114 -4.23 -1.05 17.27
CA HIS A 114 -3.00 -0.98 16.49
C HIS A 114 -1.73 -1.38 17.25
N HIS A 115 -1.15 -2.52 16.87
CA HIS A 115 0.27 -2.74 17.11
C HIS A 115 1.08 -1.72 16.30
N GLY A 116 1.56 -0.70 17.00
CA GLY A 116 2.75 0.11 16.72
C GLY A 116 3.05 0.44 15.26
N HIS A 117 2.82 1.70 14.89
CA HIS A 117 3.54 2.38 13.82
C HIS A 117 5.05 2.36 14.09
N HIS A 118 5.74 1.23 13.86
CA HIS A 118 7.20 1.18 13.90
C HIS A 118 7.71 0.18 12.87
N MET A 119 8.05 0.72 11.70
CA MET A 119 9.24 0.47 10.89
C MET A 119 8.92 0.85 9.44
N HIS A 120 8.75 2.15 9.21
CA HIS A 120 8.73 2.75 7.89
C HIS A 120 10.17 2.82 7.36
N TRP A 121 10.71 1.68 6.91
CA TRP A 121 11.97 1.63 6.17
C TRP A 121 11.81 0.84 4.87
N HIS A 122 11.75 1.61 3.78
CA HIS A 122 12.22 1.29 2.43
C HIS A 122 11.40 0.34 1.53
N TRP A 123 10.32 0.84 0.92
CA TRP A 123 9.98 0.47 -0.46
C TRP A 123 10.70 1.32 -1.52
N HIS A 124 11.32 2.43 -1.12
CA HIS A 124 11.93 3.37 -2.08
C HIS A 124 13.36 3.06 -2.49
N ARG A 125 13.96 1.94 -2.07
CA ARG A 125 15.38 1.72 -2.36
C ARG A 125 15.70 0.86 -3.58
N HIS A 126 14.82 -0.01 -4.10
CA HIS A 126 15.27 -0.87 -5.21
C HIS A 126 14.30 -1.30 -6.33
N GLU A 127 12.98 -1.10 -6.28
CA GLU A 127 12.10 -1.75 -7.30
C GLU A 127 10.98 -0.90 -7.92
N GLU A 128 11.12 0.42 -7.95
CA GLU A 128 10.48 1.25 -8.98
C GLU A 128 11.36 1.29 -10.23
N GLY A 129 11.22 0.25 -11.06
CA GLY A 129 11.60 0.24 -12.49
C GLY A 129 12.85 1.01 -12.91
N LEU A 130 14.04 0.48 -12.59
CA LEU A 130 15.25 0.58 -13.45
C LEU A 130 15.74 2.02 -13.77
N GLY A 131 15.88 2.87 -12.75
CA GLY A 131 16.93 3.90 -12.69
C GLY A 131 16.99 4.95 -13.79
N ASN A 132 16.04 5.89 -13.82
CA ASN A 132 16.20 7.34 -14.06
C ASN A 132 14.80 7.99 -14.12
N TYR A 133 14.70 9.28 -13.82
CA TYR A 133 13.46 10.07 -13.90
C TYR A 133 13.06 10.44 -15.34
N ASP A 134 13.54 9.71 -16.35
CA ASP A 134 13.46 10.10 -17.76
C ASP A 134 12.01 10.21 -18.24
N PHE A 135 11.12 9.33 -17.76
CA PHE A 135 9.70 9.35 -18.12
C PHE A 135 8.96 10.58 -17.55
N LEU A 136 9.53 11.26 -16.54
CA LEU A 136 8.96 12.50 -15.99
C LEU A 136 9.42 13.75 -16.75
N LYS A 137 10.57 13.71 -17.42
CA LYS A 137 11.16 14.86 -18.14
C LYS A 137 10.21 15.56 -19.12
N PRO A 138 9.35 14.86 -19.89
CA PRO A 138 8.40 15.52 -20.79
C PRO A 138 7.35 16.38 -20.08
N PHE A 139 7.17 16.23 -18.77
CA PHE A 139 6.11 16.88 -17.99
C PHE A 139 6.63 18.00 -17.09
N VAL A 140 7.95 18.22 -17.05
CA VAL A 140 8.59 19.24 -16.23
C VAL A 140 9.33 20.27 -17.08
N PHE A 141 9.31 21.52 -16.64
CA PHE A 141 10.10 22.61 -17.20
C PHE A 141 10.60 23.51 -16.08
N GLN A 142 11.63 24.32 -16.35
CA GLN A 142 12.24 25.18 -15.35
C GLN A 142 11.27 26.25 -14.84
N GLY A 143 11.20 26.40 -13.52
CA GLY A 143 10.41 27.42 -12.84
C GLY A 143 9.01 27.00 -12.42
N MET A 144 8.63 25.72 -12.58
CA MET A 144 7.31 25.23 -12.16
C MET A 144 7.11 25.28 -10.63
N VAL A 145 5.87 25.46 -10.19
CA VAL A 145 5.46 25.14 -8.82
C VAL A 145 4.95 23.69 -8.81
N ILE A 146 5.62 22.83 -8.06
CA ILE A 146 5.35 21.38 -8.03
C ILE A 146 4.93 20.96 -6.63
N ALA A 147 3.95 20.07 -6.52
CA ALA A 147 3.56 19.40 -5.28
C ALA A 147 3.71 17.88 -5.43
N ASP A 148 4.60 17.28 -4.64
CA ASP A 148 4.77 15.84 -4.47
C ASP A 148 3.94 15.41 -3.25
N LEU A 149 2.77 14.81 -3.50
CA LEU A 149 1.74 14.48 -2.53
C LEU A 149 1.87 13.01 -2.11
N GLY A 150 2.23 12.78 -0.85
CA GLY A 150 2.66 11.47 -0.34
C GLY A 150 4.11 11.19 -0.72
N CYS A 151 5.00 12.18 -0.53
CA CYS A 151 6.37 12.13 -1.05
C CYS A 151 7.28 11.10 -0.35
N GLY A 152 6.83 10.53 0.77
CA GLY A 152 7.58 9.62 1.62
C GLY A 152 8.97 10.16 1.96
N SER A 153 9.99 9.35 1.73
CA SER A 153 11.40 9.73 1.95
C SER A 153 11.98 10.70 0.92
N GLY A 154 11.16 11.20 -0.02
CA GLY A 154 11.54 12.22 -0.99
C GLY A 154 12.27 11.72 -2.23
N TYR A 155 11.99 10.48 -2.68
CA TYR A 155 12.60 9.92 -3.89
C TYR A 155 12.36 10.83 -5.09
N TYR A 156 11.10 11.15 -5.40
CA TYR A 156 10.75 12.06 -6.51
C TYR A 156 10.99 13.53 -6.18
N CYS A 157 10.91 13.95 -4.91
CA CYS A 157 11.33 15.29 -4.51
C CYS A 157 12.76 15.65 -4.98
N LYS A 158 13.70 14.70 -4.97
CA LYS A 158 15.07 14.91 -5.49
C LYS A 158 15.09 15.31 -6.96
N PHE A 159 14.23 14.70 -7.77
CA PHE A 159 14.10 15.03 -9.18
C PHE A 159 13.41 16.37 -9.40
N PHE A 160 12.23 16.55 -8.80
CA PHE A 160 11.41 17.73 -9.05
C PHE A 160 12.08 19.02 -8.61
N ARG A 161 12.92 18.98 -7.57
CA ARG A 161 13.63 20.15 -7.07
C ARG A 161 14.49 20.83 -8.13
N GLU A 162 15.05 20.07 -9.06
CA GLU A 162 15.93 20.61 -10.11
C GLU A 162 15.16 21.45 -11.14
N TYR A 163 13.82 21.34 -11.19
CA TYR A 163 12.96 22.05 -12.13
C TYR A 163 12.06 23.08 -11.42
N ALA A 164 11.80 22.89 -10.14
CA ALA A 164 10.81 23.66 -9.41
C ALA A 164 11.34 25.04 -8.97
N SER A 165 10.59 26.10 -9.25
CA SER A 165 10.76 27.38 -8.52
C SER A 165 10.30 27.25 -7.07
N LYS A 166 9.35 26.34 -6.80
CA LYS A 166 8.89 25.95 -5.48
C LYS A 166 8.39 24.51 -5.52
N LEU A 167 8.92 23.67 -4.63
CA LEU A 167 8.55 22.27 -4.46
C LEU A 167 7.90 22.09 -3.09
N TYR A 168 6.66 21.65 -3.06
CA TYR A 168 6.01 21.15 -1.85
C TYR A 168 6.21 19.63 -1.76
N CYS A 169 6.88 19.16 -0.71
CA CYS A 169 7.00 17.75 -0.36
C CYS A 169 6.04 17.49 0.81
N VAL A 170 4.93 16.79 0.55
CA VAL A 170 3.84 16.60 1.51
C VAL A 170 3.75 15.13 1.90
N ASP A 171 3.76 14.83 3.19
CA ASP A 171 3.48 13.48 3.69
C ASP A 171 2.95 13.52 5.14
N ILE A 172 2.17 12.53 5.54
CA ILE A 172 1.70 12.40 6.93
C ILE A 172 2.77 11.76 7.83
N ASP A 173 3.71 11.01 7.26
CA ASP A 173 4.79 10.34 7.96
C ASP A 173 5.93 11.30 8.31
N SER A 174 5.99 11.71 9.58
CA SER A 174 7.01 12.62 10.07
C SER A 174 8.43 12.05 9.99
N GLU A 175 8.61 10.73 10.16
CA GLU A 175 9.92 10.07 10.12
C GLU A 175 10.47 10.06 8.67
N ALA A 176 9.60 9.79 7.70
CA ALA A 176 9.96 9.88 6.28
C ALA A 176 10.36 11.32 5.91
N LEU A 177 9.61 12.32 6.40
CA LEU A 177 9.94 13.73 6.17
C LEU A 177 11.23 14.18 6.85
N ASP A 178 11.68 13.54 7.93
CA ASP A 178 13.00 13.84 8.51
C ASP A 178 14.15 13.49 7.56
N ILE A 179 13.97 12.52 6.66
CA ILE A 179 14.91 12.24 5.58
C ILE A 179 14.86 13.38 4.55
N VAL A 180 13.67 13.80 4.15
CA VAL A 180 13.48 14.93 3.22
C VAL A 180 14.11 16.21 3.77
N ARG A 181 13.88 16.54 5.04
CA ARG A 181 14.49 17.72 5.69
C ARG A 181 16.00 17.63 5.73
N ARG A 182 16.56 16.45 6.02
CA ARG A 182 18.00 16.23 6.09
C ARG A 182 18.68 16.35 4.72
N GLU A 183 18.06 15.78 3.69
CA GLU A 183 18.66 15.69 2.35
C GLU A 183 18.34 16.91 1.48
N LEU A 184 17.15 17.49 1.64
CA LEU A 184 16.61 18.55 0.79
C LEU A 184 16.31 19.86 1.53
N GLY A 185 16.37 19.91 2.86
CA GLY A 185 16.06 21.12 3.64
C GLY A 185 17.05 22.28 3.45
N GLY A 186 18.25 22.01 2.92
CA GLY A 186 19.22 23.05 2.56
C GLY A 186 18.86 23.85 1.30
N TYR A 187 17.81 23.47 0.58
CA TYR A 187 17.44 24.09 -0.69
C TYR A 187 16.26 25.03 -0.49
N GLY A 188 16.49 26.32 -0.78
CA GLY A 188 15.52 27.39 -0.52
C GLY A 188 14.20 27.31 -1.31
N ASN A 189 14.12 26.43 -2.30
CA ASN A 189 12.91 26.16 -3.08
C ASN A 189 12.10 24.96 -2.55
N VAL A 190 12.55 24.24 -1.52
CA VAL A 190 11.86 23.06 -0.95
C VAL A 190 11.08 23.44 0.30
N ILE A 191 9.80 23.08 0.31
CA ILE A 191 8.89 23.26 1.45
C ILE A 191 8.40 21.88 1.86
N VAL A 192 8.73 21.48 3.10
CA VAL A 192 8.34 20.19 3.66
C VAL A 192 7.09 20.39 4.52
N LEU A 193 5.99 19.73 4.17
CA LEU A 193 4.71 19.84 4.87
C LEU A 193 4.36 18.47 5.47
N ASN A 194 4.27 18.40 6.80
CA ASN A 194 3.75 17.21 7.48
C ASN A 194 2.23 17.31 7.61
N GLU A 195 1.54 16.96 6.54
CA GLU A 195 0.11 17.19 6.36
C GLU A 195 -0.54 16.02 5.62
N ASP A 196 -1.85 15.89 5.80
CA ASP A 196 -2.66 14.94 5.06
C ASP A 196 -2.99 15.50 3.66
N ILE A 197 -2.79 14.69 2.61
CA ILE A 197 -3.01 15.13 1.23
C ILE A 197 -4.50 15.26 0.84
N THR A 198 -5.41 14.87 1.73
CA THR A 198 -6.84 15.20 1.63
C THR A 198 -7.11 16.67 1.94
N ARG A 199 -6.19 17.36 2.64
CA ARG A 199 -6.29 18.79 2.96
C ARG A 199 -4.93 19.40 3.36
N THR A 200 -4.30 20.08 2.41
CA THR A 200 -3.01 20.75 2.59
C THR A 200 -3.18 22.25 2.88
N THR A 201 -2.10 22.88 3.33
CA THR A 201 -1.98 24.34 3.45
C THR A 201 -1.48 25.01 2.16
N ILE A 202 -1.29 24.25 1.07
CA ILE A 202 -0.89 24.79 -0.23
C ILE A 202 -1.98 25.77 -0.73
N PRO A 203 -1.63 26.97 -1.22
CA PRO A 203 -2.61 27.94 -1.69
C PRO A 203 -3.44 27.43 -2.88
N ASN A 204 -4.69 27.89 -2.97
CA ASN A 204 -5.58 27.60 -4.11
C ASN A 204 -4.92 27.99 -5.43
N SER A 205 -5.07 27.16 -6.47
CA SER A 205 -4.67 27.46 -7.84
C SER A 205 -3.24 28.02 -7.95
N SER A 206 -2.31 27.40 -7.23
CA SER A 206 -0.92 27.85 -7.13
C SER A 206 0.10 26.85 -7.69
N VAL A 207 -0.32 25.60 -7.93
CA VAL A 207 0.53 24.50 -8.39
C VAL A 207 0.37 24.29 -9.90
N ASP A 208 1.50 24.15 -10.60
CA ASP A 208 1.54 23.83 -12.04
C ASP A 208 1.46 22.31 -12.27
N LEU A 209 2.11 21.53 -11.40
CA LEU A 209 2.17 20.07 -11.44
C LEU A 209 1.95 19.46 -10.05
N ALA A 210 0.91 18.65 -9.91
CA ALA A 210 0.74 17.74 -8.78
C ALA A 210 1.24 16.36 -9.18
N PHE A 211 1.88 15.67 -8.24
CA PHE A 211 2.42 14.34 -8.43
C PHE A 211 2.00 13.45 -7.26
N ILE A 212 1.49 12.26 -7.57
CA ILE A 212 1.15 11.21 -6.59
C ILE A 212 1.78 9.91 -7.10
N SER A 213 2.52 9.20 -6.25
CA SER A 213 3.08 7.90 -6.64
C SER A 213 2.90 6.90 -5.53
N ASN A 214 2.22 5.79 -5.84
CA ASN A 214 2.04 4.66 -4.94
C ASN A 214 1.44 5.06 -3.57
N VAL A 215 0.45 5.95 -3.61
CA VAL A 215 -0.22 6.50 -2.40
C VAL A 215 -1.74 6.42 -2.54
N PHE A 216 -2.28 6.58 -3.75
CA PHE A 216 -3.71 6.79 -3.93
C PHE A 216 -4.54 5.54 -3.61
N HIS A 217 -4.00 4.34 -3.86
CA HIS A 217 -4.64 3.08 -3.50
C HIS A 217 -4.88 2.92 -1.99
N ASP A 218 -3.99 3.50 -1.17
CA ASP A 218 -3.95 3.35 0.30
C ASP A 218 -4.86 4.35 1.03
N ILE A 219 -5.42 5.35 0.34
CA ILE A 219 -6.25 6.39 0.96
C ILE A 219 -7.72 5.97 0.98
N ASP A 220 -8.37 6.05 2.13
CA ASP A 220 -9.80 5.75 2.25
C ASP A 220 -10.67 6.78 1.49
N ASP A 221 -10.53 8.07 1.82
CA ASP A 221 -11.31 9.17 1.24
C ASP A 221 -10.69 9.75 -0.05
N LYS A 222 -10.64 8.94 -1.11
CA LYS A 222 -10.04 9.31 -2.42
C LYS A 222 -10.66 10.58 -3.00
N GLU A 223 -11.96 10.80 -2.80
CA GLU A 223 -12.68 11.99 -3.25
C GLU A 223 -12.13 13.28 -2.63
N LEU A 224 -11.65 13.23 -1.38
CA LEU A 224 -11.04 14.40 -0.75
C LEU A 224 -9.68 14.71 -1.37
N VAL A 225 -8.89 13.68 -1.71
CA VAL A 225 -7.63 13.85 -2.45
C VAL A 225 -7.89 14.50 -3.81
N VAL A 226 -8.88 14.00 -4.56
CA VAL A 226 -9.23 14.56 -5.88
C VAL A 226 -9.64 16.01 -5.76
N LYS A 227 -10.48 16.36 -4.77
CA LYS A 227 -10.89 17.75 -4.51
C LYS A 227 -9.71 18.62 -4.13
N GLU A 228 -8.79 18.11 -3.34
CA GLU A 228 -7.62 18.85 -2.90
C GLU A 228 -6.64 19.10 -4.04
N VAL A 229 -6.35 18.08 -4.86
CA VAL A 229 -5.58 18.23 -6.10
C VAL A 229 -6.25 19.25 -7.02
N GLY A 230 -7.58 19.17 -7.17
CA GLY A 230 -8.38 20.15 -7.88
C GLY A 230 -8.23 21.56 -7.31
N ARG A 231 -8.24 21.73 -5.99
CA ARG A 231 -8.11 23.04 -5.32
C ARG A 231 -6.73 23.68 -5.56
N ILE A 232 -5.65 22.92 -5.41
CA ILE A 232 -4.29 23.46 -5.46
C ILE A 232 -3.79 23.71 -6.89
N LEU A 233 -4.26 22.93 -7.87
CA LEU A 233 -3.84 23.07 -9.26
C LEU A 233 -4.40 24.34 -9.90
N LYS A 234 -3.53 25.05 -10.63
CA LYS A 234 -3.94 26.13 -11.54
C LYS A 234 -4.88 25.59 -12.63
N PRO A 235 -5.76 26.41 -13.20
CA PRO A 235 -6.44 26.08 -14.45
C PRO A 235 -5.44 25.63 -15.52
N GLY A 236 -5.67 24.47 -16.13
CA GLY A 236 -4.74 23.86 -17.10
C GLY A 236 -3.49 23.21 -16.50
N GLY A 237 -3.31 23.24 -15.17
CA GLY A 237 -2.28 22.49 -14.46
C GLY A 237 -2.47 20.98 -14.58
N LYS A 238 -1.40 20.22 -14.34
CA LYS A 238 -1.39 18.77 -14.55
C LYS A 238 -1.28 17.99 -13.25
N LEU A 239 -1.89 16.81 -13.24
CA LEU A 239 -1.64 15.76 -12.27
C LEU A 239 -0.95 14.59 -13.00
N LEU A 240 0.14 14.08 -12.43
CA LEU A 240 0.65 12.76 -12.78
C LEU A 240 0.40 11.83 -11.59
N ILE A 241 -0.12 10.64 -11.87
CA ILE A 241 -0.36 9.62 -10.85
C ILE A 241 0.24 8.29 -11.30
N ILE A 242 1.10 7.71 -10.46
CA ILE A 242 1.75 6.42 -10.67
C ILE A 242 1.18 5.41 -9.69
N GLU A 243 0.80 4.24 -10.19
CA GLU A 243 0.22 3.16 -9.39
C GLU A 243 0.68 1.78 -9.89
N PHE A 244 0.63 0.78 -9.01
CA PHE A 244 0.90 -0.60 -9.36
C PHE A 244 -0.18 -1.17 -10.28
N LYS A 245 0.22 -1.92 -11.31
CA LYS A 245 -0.72 -2.67 -12.14
C LYS A 245 -1.37 -3.81 -11.34
N LYS A 246 -2.67 -4.05 -11.56
CA LYS A 246 -3.46 -5.05 -10.81
C LYS A 246 -2.93 -6.49 -10.92
N ASP A 247 -2.32 -6.83 -12.04
CA ASP A 247 -1.76 -8.16 -12.34
C ASP A 247 -0.38 -8.40 -11.69
N VAL A 248 0.21 -7.37 -11.06
CA VAL A 248 1.48 -7.50 -10.33
C VAL A 248 1.23 -8.14 -8.97
N LEU A 249 1.91 -9.27 -8.75
CA LEU A 249 1.74 -10.12 -7.57
C LEU A 249 2.36 -9.53 -6.28
N PHE A 250 3.27 -8.55 -6.41
CA PHE A 250 3.89 -7.85 -5.29
C PHE A 250 3.45 -6.37 -5.22
N GLY A 251 3.95 -5.61 -4.25
CA GLY A 251 3.48 -4.24 -3.99
C GLY A 251 2.23 -4.21 -3.09
N PRO A 252 1.43 -3.14 -3.09
CA PRO A 252 0.35 -2.93 -2.14
C PRO A 252 -0.76 -4.00 -2.24
N PRO A 253 -1.48 -4.27 -1.14
CA PRO A 253 -2.46 -5.35 -1.10
C PRO A 253 -3.69 -4.98 -1.93
N PHE A 254 -4.02 -3.69 -1.95
CA PHE A 254 -5.04 -3.08 -2.78
C PHE A 254 -4.34 -2.35 -3.93
N LYS A 255 -4.84 -2.59 -5.15
CA LYS A 255 -4.33 -1.97 -6.38
C LYS A 255 -5.51 -1.45 -7.18
N LEU A 256 -5.34 -0.27 -7.75
CA LEU A 256 -6.35 0.35 -8.61
C LEU A 256 -5.96 0.14 -10.08
N SER A 257 -6.96 -0.17 -10.91
CA SER A 257 -6.78 -0.18 -12.35
C SER A 257 -6.73 1.27 -12.86
N PRO A 258 -6.13 1.50 -14.04
CA PRO A 258 -6.12 2.84 -14.63
C PRO A 258 -7.52 3.44 -14.77
N GLU A 259 -8.52 2.62 -15.08
CA GLU A 259 -9.92 3.03 -15.25
C GLU A 259 -10.55 3.47 -13.92
N GLU A 260 -10.27 2.77 -12.82
CA GLU A 260 -10.74 3.16 -11.49
C GLU A 260 -10.17 4.52 -11.09
N VAL A 261 -8.86 4.74 -11.30
CA VAL A 261 -8.23 6.03 -11.01
C VAL A 261 -8.82 7.13 -11.90
N GLU A 262 -8.97 6.86 -13.21
CA GLU A 262 -9.56 7.81 -14.15
C GLU A 262 -10.98 8.22 -13.79
N GLU A 263 -11.81 7.30 -13.31
CA GLU A 263 -13.18 7.60 -12.90
C GLU A 263 -13.23 8.63 -11.77
N TYR A 264 -12.35 8.52 -10.77
CA TYR A 264 -12.27 9.50 -9.68
C TYR A 264 -11.97 10.92 -10.19
N PHE A 265 -10.98 11.07 -11.07
CA PHE A 265 -10.54 12.39 -11.52
C PHE A 265 -11.48 12.99 -12.58
N THR A 266 -11.99 12.19 -13.51
CA THR A 266 -12.87 12.70 -14.58
C THR A 266 -14.21 13.22 -14.05
N ARG A 267 -14.75 12.63 -12.98
CA ARG A 267 -15.95 13.13 -12.28
C ARG A 267 -15.77 14.54 -11.71
N GLU A 268 -14.54 14.92 -11.38
CA GLU A 268 -14.19 16.23 -10.81
C GLU A 268 -13.58 17.18 -11.86
N GLY A 269 -13.85 16.93 -13.16
CA GLY A 269 -13.53 17.86 -14.24
C GLY A 269 -12.09 17.78 -14.75
N PHE A 270 -11.35 16.72 -14.42
CA PHE A 270 -10.07 16.45 -15.06
C PHE A 270 -10.24 15.74 -16.39
N VAL A 271 -9.33 16.01 -17.33
CA VAL A 271 -9.25 15.32 -18.62
C VAL A 271 -8.00 14.46 -18.64
N LYS A 272 -8.15 13.15 -18.86
CA LYS A 272 -7.00 12.26 -19.11
C LYS A 272 -6.35 12.63 -20.44
N GLU A 273 -5.07 13.01 -20.41
CA GLU A 273 -4.29 13.31 -21.61
C GLU A 273 -3.46 12.11 -22.07
N GLN A 274 -2.87 11.35 -21.15
CA GLN A 274 -1.96 10.26 -21.48
C GLN A 274 -2.05 9.10 -20.48
N PHE A 275 -1.73 7.91 -20.98
CA PHE A 275 -1.42 6.70 -20.21
C PHE A 275 -0.03 6.23 -20.62
N LEU A 276 0.82 5.90 -19.65
CA LEU A 276 2.17 5.41 -19.89
C LEU A 276 2.42 4.16 -19.05
N GLU A 277 3.07 3.17 -19.64
CA GLU A 277 3.70 2.10 -18.87
C GLU A 277 5.10 2.57 -18.48
N VAL A 278 5.29 2.92 -17.20
CA VAL A 278 6.56 3.48 -16.71
C VAL A 278 7.53 2.42 -16.20
N SER A 279 7.02 1.21 -15.95
CA SER A 279 7.82 0.01 -15.69
C SER A 279 7.00 -1.25 -16.01
N PRO A 280 7.60 -2.45 -15.94
CA PRO A 280 6.82 -3.69 -16.00
C PRO A 280 5.71 -3.75 -14.95
N TYR A 281 5.86 -3.04 -13.84
CA TYR A 281 4.99 -3.16 -12.66
C TYR A 281 4.05 -1.98 -12.43
N HIS A 282 4.33 -0.83 -13.05
CA HIS A 282 3.62 0.41 -12.78
C HIS A 282 3.08 1.03 -14.06
N TYR A 283 1.93 1.68 -13.94
CA TYR A 283 1.42 2.60 -14.94
C TYR A 283 1.46 4.02 -14.41
N MET A 284 1.42 4.99 -15.32
CA MET A 284 1.23 6.40 -15.00
C MET A 284 0.08 6.96 -15.84
N LEU A 285 -0.79 7.72 -15.18
CA LEU A 285 -1.81 8.52 -15.84
C LEU A 285 -1.43 9.99 -15.76
N VAL A 286 -1.72 10.71 -16.84
CA VAL A 286 -1.54 12.16 -16.94
C VAL A 286 -2.90 12.79 -17.10
N PHE A 287 -3.27 13.63 -16.15
CA PHE A 287 -4.49 14.41 -16.17
C PHE A 287 -4.19 15.89 -16.31
N LYS A 288 -5.10 16.62 -16.94
CA LYS A 288 -5.12 18.07 -16.97
C LYS A 288 -6.39 18.58 -16.31
N LYS A 289 -6.26 19.53 -15.40
CA LYS A 289 -7.40 20.24 -14.82
C LYS A 289 -8.03 21.11 -15.89
N ALA A 290 -9.34 20.98 -16.11
CA ALA A 290 -10.08 21.84 -17.03
C ALA A 290 -9.92 23.34 -16.65
N PRO A 291 -10.02 24.26 -17.63
CA PRO A 291 -9.95 25.70 -17.39
C PRO A 291 -11.01 26.23 -16.42
#